data_AF-A0A4S2M9K6-F1
#
_entry.id   AF-A0A4S2M9K6-F1
#
_cell.length_a   1.000
_cell.length_b   1.000
_cell.length_c   1.000
_cell.angle_alpha   90.00
_cell.angle_beta   90.00
_cell.angle_gamma   90.00
#
_symmetry.space_group_name_H-M   'P 1'
#
loop_
_entity.id
_entity.type
_entity.pdbx_description
1 polymer ?
#
loop_
_entity_poly.entity_id
_entity_poly.type
_entity_poly.pdbx_seq_one_letter_code
_entity_poly.pdbx_strand_id
1 'polypeptide(L)'
;MNELERKLFPPRVNPWSCSRNQTDEVLHRPAMATEIVTILEGYDISVLASVLARVLRHHGIGLIPRYLRNLFFQLVYNAEENEVYQRRAIRLLFQLVPTRLLLMVIRPVFELLAGIANEPTCEVDESSLAVLFSPILFSDQSTTTPASLANPVSARAVELLVRTALRDLQFYHSLDRTFQVPVLFQEDCVRNLTQHMILDNPQISCSLRYCACKKRKLWKDGSTQTDSNMDPCGQYRLLEVTPKTDS
;
A
#
# COMPACT_ATOMS: atom_id res chain seq x y z
N MET A 1 -9.06 -28.45 -7.76
CA MET A 1 -7.74 -27.84 -8.03
C MET A 1 -7.43 -28.11 -9.49
N ASN A 2 -7.26 -27.05 -10.29
CA ASN A 2 -7.10 -27.14 -11.75
C ASN A 2 -5.73 -27.74 -12.12
N GLU A 3 -5.58 -28.35 -13.30
CA GLU A 3 -4.31 -28.90 -13.79
C GLU A 3 -3.22 -27.81 -13.85
N LEU A 4 -3.59 -26.61 -14.28
CA LEU A 4 -2.70 -25.44 -14.29
C LEU A 4 -2.21 -25.07 -12.88
N GLU A 5 -3.10 -25.09 -11.87
CA GLU A 5 -2.70 -24.81 -10.48
C GLU A 5 -1.72 -25.85 -9.95
N ARG A 6 -1.89 -27.12 -10.31
CA ARG A 6 -0.95 -28.18 -9.92
C ARG A 6 0.41 -28.03 -10.59
N LYS A 7 0.45 -27.54 -11.84
CA LYS A 7 1.70 -27.26 -12.56
C LYS A 7 2.43 -26.04 -11.98
N LEU A 8 1.70 -24.97 -11.64
CA LEU A 8 2.28 -23.74 -11.07
C LEU A 8 2.62 -23.86 -9.59
N PHE A 9 1.84 -24.62 -8.83
CA PHE A 9 1.96 -24.79 -7.38
C PHE A 9 1.91 -26.28 -7.01
N PRO A 10 2.95 -27.06 -7.33
CA PRO A 10 2.99 -28.47 -6.99
C PRO A 10 2.88 -28.64 -5.46
N PRO A 11 2.10 -29.62 -4.97
CA PRO A 11 1.97 -29.88 -3.54
C PRO A 11 3.36 -30.19 -2.96
N ARG A 12 3.75 -29.46 -1.92
CA ARG A 12 5.02 -29.72 -1.23
C ARG A 12 4.94 -31.08 -0.57
N VAL A 13 5.70 -32.04 -1.07
CA VAL A 13 5.85 -33.36 -0.42
C VAL A 13 6.56 -33.14 0.91
N ASN A 14 6.00 -33.71 1.98
CA ASN A 14 6.58 -33.62 3.31
C ASN A 14 7.94 -34.34 3.28
N PRO A 15 9.06 -33.71 3.68
CA PRO A 15 10.40 -34.33 3.56
C PRO A 15 10.57 -35.61 4.38
N TRP A 16 9.62 -35.90 5.27
CA TRP A 16 9.67 -36.98 6.25
C TRP A 16 8.99 -38.27 5.78
N SER A 17 8.35 -38.25 4.60
CA SER A 17 7.78 -39.42 3.94
C SER A 17 8.67 -39.86 2.77
N CYS A 18 9.94 -40.17 3.05
CA CYS A 18 10.82 -40.78 2.06
C CYS A 18 10.61 -42.30 2.02
N SER A 19 9.84 -42.76 1.03
CA SER A 19 9.95 -44.13 0.52
C SER A 19 11.25 -44.23 -0.29
N ARG A 20 12.03 -45.28 -0.03
CA ARG A 20 13.47 -45.39 -0.30
C ARG A 20 13.86 -45.57 -1.78
N ASN A 21 12.96 -45.36 -2.74
CA ASN A 21 13.16 -45.78 -4.14
C ASN A 21 12.70 -44.74 -5.19
N GLN A 22 13.10 -43.47 -5.09
CA GLN A 22 12.99 -42.55 -6.24
C GLN A 22 14.30 -41.80 -6.47
N THR A 23 14.77 -41.88 -7.71
CA THR A 23 15.95 -41.20 -8.25
C THR A 23 15.90 -39.70 -7.96
N ASP A 24 16.94 -39.22 -7.28
CA ASP A 24 17.14 -37.93 -6.63
C ASP A 24 17.29 -36.69 -7.55
N GLU A 25 16.70 -36.66 -8.75
CA GLU A 25 16.85 -35.50 -9.67
C GLU A 25 15.66 -34.54 -9.75
N VAL A 26 14.56 -34.77 -9.05
CA VAL A 26 13.43 -33.81 -9.00
C VAL A 26 13.36 -33.12 -7.62
N LEU A 27 14.51 -32.67 -7.14
CA LEU A 27 14.57 -31.68 -6.06
C LEU A 27 14.10 -30.34 -6.62
N HIS A 28 12.82 -30.04 -6.39
CA HIS A 28 12.07 -28.85 -6.77
C HIS A 28 12.90 -27.55 -6.80
N ARG A 29 13.44 -27.23 -7.98
CA ARG A 29 13.85 -25.85 -8.29
C ARG A 29 12.58 -25.00 -8.41
N PRO A 30 12.54 -23.77 -7.87
CA PRO A 30 11.47 -22.83 -8.22
C PRO A 30 11.44 -22.71 -9.75
N ALA A 31 10.26 -22.91 -10.34
CA ALA A 31 10.09 -22.81 -11.79
C ALA A 31 10.67 -21.48 -12.28
N MET A 32 11.52 -21.54 -13.30
CA MET A 32 12.13 -20.33 -13.86
C MET A 32 11.03 -19.51 -14.54
N ALA A 33 11.14 -18.18 -14.56
CA ALA A 33 10.12 -17.31 -15.15
C ALA A 33 9.75 -17.70 -16.59
N THR A 34 10.72 -18.20 -17.36
CA THR A 34 10.53 -18.72 -18.73
C THR A 34 9.65 -19.97 -18.77
N GLU A 35 9.82 -20.91 -17.83
CA GLU A 35 9.01 -22.12 -17.73
C GLU A 35 7.56 -21.75 -17.39
N ILE A 36 7.37 -20.80 -16.47
CA ILE A 36 6.03 -20.29 -16.12
C ILE A 36 5.35 -19.70 -17.35
N VAL A 37 6.03 -18.86 -18.13
CA VAL A 37 5.48 -18.27 -19.36
C VAL A 37 5.07 -19.36 -20.36
N THR A 38 5.93 -20.34 -20.62
CA THR A 38 5.60 -21.45 -21.55
C THR A 38 4.40 -22.28 -21.08
N ILE A 39 4.24 -22.46 -19.76
CA ILE A 39 3.07 -23.14 -19.20
C ILE A 39 1.82 -22.28 -19.43
N LEU A 40 1.89 -20.97 -19.17
CA LEU A 40 0.75 -20.06 -19.29
C LEU A 40 0.28 -19.90 -20.75
N GLU A 41 1.20 -19.86 -21.71
CA GLU A 41 0.90 -19.79 -23.15
C GLU A 41 0.04 -20.96 -23.66
N GLY A 42 0.11 -22.12 -22.99
CA GLY A 42 -0.68 -23.30 -23.34
C GLY A 42 -2.14 -23.30 -22.87
N TYR A 43 -2.61 -22.25 -22.19
CA TYR A 43 -3.96 -22.17 -21.64
C TYR A 43 -4.73 -20.95 -22.16
N ASP A 44 -6.04 -21.10 -22.27
CA ASP A 44 -6.93 -19.98 -22.61
C ASP A 44 -6.92 -18.88 -21.52
N ILE A 45 -7.03 -17.63 -21.95
CA ILE A 45 -6.98 -16.42 -21.13
C ILE A 45 -8.06 -16.48 -20.03
N SER A 46 -9.24 -17.01 -20.35
CA SER A 46 -10.32 -17.18 -19.37
C SER A 46 -9.94 -18.11 -18.22
N VAL A 47 -9.17 -19.17 -18.51
CA VAL A 47 -8.65 -20.13 -17.52
C VAL A 47 -7.56 -19.48 -16.69
N LEU A 48 -6.66 -18.72 -17.33
CA LEU A 48 -5.60 -17.97 -16.64
C LEU A 48 -6.20 -16.97 -15.64
N ALA A 49 -7.17 -16.16 -16.07
CA ALA A 49 -7.85 -15.18 -15.22
C ALA A 49 -8.59 -15.87 -14.05
N SER A 50 -9.26 -16.99 -14.30
CA SER A 50 -9.93 -17.79 -13.26
C SER A 50 -8.95 -18.35 -12.23
N VAL A 51 -7.81 -18.87 -12.67
CA VAL A 51 -6.76 -19.39 -11.78
C VAL A 51 -6.13 -18.26 -10.97
N LEU A 52 -5.80 -17.13 -11.60
CA LEU A 52 -5.28 -15.96 -10.89
C LEU A 52 -6.24 -15.48 -9.80
N ALA A 53 -7.52 -15.31 -10.15
CA ALA A 53 -8.54 -14.90 -9.18
C ALA A 53 -8.66 -15.90 -8.03
N ARG A 54 -8.55 -17.20 -8.31
CA ARG A 54 -8.63 -18.25 -7.29
C ARG A 54 -7.40 -18.28 -6.38
N VAL A 55 -6.20 -18.15 -6.94
CA VAL A 55 -4.95 -18.06 -6.19
C VAL A 55 -4.97 -16.82 -5.29
N LEU A 56 -5.37 -15.67 -5.83
CA LEU A 56 -5.50 -14.43 -5.06
C LEU A 56 -6.60 -14.52 -4.00
N ARG A 57 -7.71 -15.22 -4.23
CA ARG A 57 -8.72 -15.45 -3.18
C ARG A 57 -8.27 -16.48 -2.14
N HIS A 58 -7.58 -17.53 -2.54
CA HIS A 58 -7.19 -18.60 -1.63
C HIS A 58 -6.02 -18.20 -0.74
N HIS A 59 -5.01 -17.53 -1.33
CA HIS A 59 -3.78 -17.13 -0.66
C HIS A 59 -3.71 -15.63 -0.34
N GLY A 60 -4.52 -14.81 -1.02
CA GLY A 60 -4.48 -13.35 -0.91
C GLY A 60 -5.71 -12.74 -0.22
N ILE A 61 -6.51 -13.51 0.52
CA ILE A 61 -7.60 -12.91 1.28
C ILE A 61 -7.04 -11.95 2.33
N GLY A 62 -7.39 -10.68 2.16
CA GLY A 62 -6.92 -9.61 3.00
C GLY A 62 -5.49 -9.20 2.70
N LEU A 63 -5.12 -9.04 1.41
CA LEU A 63 -3.81 -8.52 1.00
C LEU A 63 -3.45 -7.24 1.76
N ILE A 64 -4.43 -6.37 2.03
CA ILE A 64 -4.24 -5.25 2.94
C ILE A 64 -4.33 -5.75 4.39
N PRO A 65 -3.26 -5.60 5.19
CA PRO A 65 -3.25 -6.03 6.58
C PRO A 65 -4.40 -5.43 7.38
N ARG A 66 -5.04 -6.24 8.24
CA ARG A 66 -6.23 -5.85 9.04
C ARG A 66 -6.06 -4.53 9.77
N TYR A 67 -4.88 -4.29 10.35
CA TYR A 67 -4.56 -3.07 11.10
C TYR A 67 -4.54 -1.79 10.23
N LEU A 68 -4.40 -1.91 8.90
CA LEU A 68 -4.41 -0.78 7.97
C LEU A 68 -5.78 -0.53 7.33
N ARG A 69 -6.68 -1.53 7.30
CA ARG A 69 -7.93 -1.44 6.54
C ARG A 69 -8.78 -0.24 6.95
N ASN A 70 -8.90 0.01 8.25
CA ASN A 70 -9.63 1.16 8.78
C ASN A 70 -9.01 2.50 8.34
N LEU A 71 -7.68 2.57 8.19
CA LEU A 71 -7.01 3.79 7.72
C LEU A 71 -7.31 4.03 6.23
N PHE A 72 -7.32 2.97 5.41
CA PHE A 72 -7.75 3.08 4.01
C PHE A 72 -9.22 3.50 3.90
N PHE A 73 -10.10 2.97 4.75
CA PHE A 73 -11.51 3.37 4.75
C PHE A 73 -11.70 4.81 5.21
N GLN A 74 -10.99 5.27 6.23
CA GLN A 74 -11.01 6.67 6.67
C GLN A 74 -10.57 7.64 5.58
N LEU A 75 -9.62 7.24 4.74
CA LEU A 75 -9.15 8.02 3.61
C LEU A 75 -10.25 8.24 2.55
N VAL A 76 -11.15 7.27 2.39
CA VAL A 76 -12.33 7.39 1.52
C VAL A 76 -13.44 8.22 2.17
N TYR A 77 -13.65 8.08 3.48
CA TYR A 77 -14.75 8.75 4.21
C TYR A 77 -14.50 10.25 4.46
N ASN A 78 -13.28 10.64 4.78
CA ASN A 78 -12.95 11.99 5.28
C ASN A 78 -12.34 12.90 4.21
N ALA A 79 -12.31 12.47 2.96
CA ALA A 79 -11.71 13.27 1.92
C ALA A 79 -12.67 14.39 1.49
N GLU A 80 -12.49 15.58 2.06
CA GLU A 80 -12.60 16.77 1.23
C GLU A 80 -11.69 16.55 0.02
N GLU A 81 -12.20 16.84 -1.18
CA GLU A 81 -11.82 16.36 -2.53
C GLU A 81 -10.38 16.65 -3.00
N ASN A 82 -9.38 16.64 -2.11
CA ASN A 82 -8.00 16.90 -2.46
C ASN A 82 -7.28 15.58 -2.80
N GLU A 83 -7.37 15.20 -4.07
CA GLU A 83 -6.70 14.03 -4.63
C GLU A 83 -5.20 13.97 -4.29
N VAL A 84 -4.53 15.12 -4.15
CA VAL A 84 -3.09 15.17 -3.87
C VAL A 84 -2.80 14.63 -2.47
N TYR A 85 -3.61 15.00 -1.48
CA TYR A 85 -3.44 14.51 -0.11
C TYR A 85 -3.83 13.04 0.02
N GLN A 86 -4.88 12.61 -0.69
CA GLN A 86 -5.24 11.19 -0.76
C GLN A 86 -4.10 10.34 -1.33
N ARG A 87 -3.50 10.75 -2.46
CA ARG A 87 -2.36 10.04 -3.05
C ARG A 87 -1.16 9.98 -2.11
N ARG A 88 -0.83 11.08 -1.42
CA ARG A 88 0.25 11.10 -0.43
C ARG A 88 -0.03 10.15 0.72
N ALA A 89 -1.26 10.17 1.26
CA ALA A 89 -1.65 9.29 2.36
C ALA A 89 -1.64 7.81 1.93
N ILE A 90 -2.08 7.48 0.71
CA ILE A 90 -1.97 6.12 0.15
C ILE A 90 -0.52 5.65 0.13
N ARG A 91 0.41 6.47 -0.40
CA ARG A 91 1.84 6.15 -0.45
C ARG A 91 2.40 5.86 0.94
N LEU A 92 1.99 6.63 1.95
CA LEU A 92 2.36 6.42 3.35
C LEU A 92 1.77 5.13 3.93
N LEU A 93 0.49 4.85 3.67
CA LEU A 93 -0.15 3.62 4.16
C LEU A 93 0.54 2.38 3.58
N PHE A 94 0.99 2.42 2.33
CA PHE A 94 1.78 1.35 1.74
C PHE A 94 3.14 1.15 2.43
N GLN A 95 3.73 2.18 3.05
CA GLN A 95 4.97 2.02 3.84
C GLN A 95 4.75 1.22 5.12
N LEU A 96 3.51 1.11 5.59
CA LEU A 96 3.15 0.34 6.78
C LEU A 96 2.85 -1.14 6.46
N VAL A 97 2.85 -1.50 5.18
CA VAL A 97 2.67 -2.87 4.72
C VAL A 97 4.01 -3.61 4.81
N PRO A 98 4.04 -4.89 5.24
CA PRO A 98 5.28 -5.66 5.25
C PRO A 98 5.96 -5.66 3.88
N THR A 99 7.24 -5.29 3.82
CA THR A 99 7.97 -5.06 2.56
C THR A 99 7.90 -6.25 1.60
N ARG A 100 7.99 -7.48 2.11
CA ARG A 100 7.89 -8.69 1.30
C ARG A 100 6.50 -8.84 0.66
N LEU A 101 5.43 -8.56 1.40
CA LEU A 101 4.06 -8.60 0.90
C LEU A 101 3.83 -7.48 -0.14
N LEU A 102 4.36 -6.30 0.15
CA LEU A 102 4.28 -5.14 -0.74
C LEU A 102 4.95 -5.43 -2.09
N LEU A 103 6.21 -5.87 -2.08
CA LEU A 103 7.00 -6.05 -3.29
C LEU A 103 6.62 -7.30 -4.09
N MET A 104 6.32 -8.42 -3.42
CA MET A 104 6.11 -9.69 -4.11
C MET A 104 4.67 -9.93 -4.55
N VAL A 105 3.69 -9.21 -3.97
CA VAL A 105 2.27 -9.48 -4.22
C VAL A 105 1.51 -8.22 -4.56
N ILE A 106 1.46 -7.24 -3.65
CA ILE A 106 0.62 -6.05 -3.82
C ILE A 106 1.07 -5.25 -5.04
N ARG A 107 2.37 -4.96 -5.17
CA ARG A 107 2.89 -4.22 -6.31
C ARG A 107 2.58 -4.90 -7.65
N PRO A 108 2.93 -6.18 -7.89
CA PRO A 108 2.57 -6.87 -9.13
C PRO A 108 1.06 -6.88 -9.41
N VAL A 109 0.23 -7.02 -8.37
CA VAL A 109 -1.24 -6.95 -8.52
C VAL A 109 -1.67 -5.57 -8.99
N PHE A 110 -1.16 -4.50 -8.39
CA PHE A 110 -1.49 -3.14 -8.83
C PHE A 110 -0.90 -2.78 -10.20
N GLU A 111 0.26 -3.31 -10.57
CA GLU A 111 0.82 -3.19 -11.93
C GLU A 111 -0.13 -3.84 -12.95
N LEU A 112 -0.64 -5.04 -12.66
CA LEU A 112 -1.64 -5.71 -13.48
C LEU A 112 -2.94 -4.90 -13.57
N LEU A 113 -3.49 -4.44 -12.44
CA LEU A 113 -4.76 -3.69 -12.42
C LEU A 113 -4.64 -2.37 -13.19
N ALA A 114 -3.56 -1.62 -12.97
CA ALA A 114 -3.29 -0.39 -13.70
C ALA A 114 -3.08 -0.67 -15.20
N GLY A 115 -2.39 -1.76 -15.55
CA GLY A 115 -2.21 -2.18 -16.94
C GLY A 115 -3.54 -2.49 -17.63
N ILE A 116 -4.43 -3.26 -16.98
CA ILE A 116 -5.78 -3.56 -17.51
C ILE A 116 -6.58 -2.28 -17.71
N ALA A 117 -6.60 -1.38 -16.72
CA ALA A 117 -7.33 -0.12 -16.81
C ALA A 117 -6.76 0.84 -17.87
N ASN A 118 -5.48 0.70 -18.22
CA ASN A 118 -4.82 1.50 -19.25
C ASN A 118 -4.98 0.92 -20.66
N GLU A 119 -5.38 -0.36 -20.78
CA GLU A 119 -5.48 -1.06 -22.06
C GLU A 119 -6.86 -0.83 -22.70
N PRO A 120 -6.96 -0.09 -23.82
CA PRO A 120 -8.24 0.26 -24.42
C PRO A 120 -9.07 -0.95 -24.86
N THR A 121 -8.43 -2.06 -25.22
CA THR A 121 -9.13 -3.27 -25.66
C THR A 121 -9.82 -4.03 -24.53
N CYS A 122 -9.44 -3.78 -23.27
CA CYS A 122 -10.00 -4.50 -22.14
C CYS A 122 -11.41 -4.01 -21.76
N GLU A 123 -11.82 -2.80 -22.16
CA GLU A 123 -13.12 -2.19 -21.82
C GLU A 123 -13.47 -2.24 -20.31
N VAL A 124 -12.45 -2.23 -19.46
CA VAL A 124 -12.57 -2.36 -18.00
C VAL A 124 -11.99 -1.13 -17.34
N ASP A 125 -12.82 -0.40 -16.60
CA ASP A 125 -12.44 0.81 -15.88
C ASP A 125 -12.04 0.52 -14.42
N GLU A 126 -11.54 1.55 -13.72
CA GLU A 126 -11.09 1.41 -12.33
C GLU A 126 -12.23 1.01 -11.39
N SER A 127 -13.47 1.42 -11.71
CA SER A 127 -14.66 1.10 -10.91
C SER A 127 -15.02 -0.39 -11.02
N SER A 128 -14.95 -0.97 -12.22
CA SER A 128 -15.17 -2.40 -12.47
C SER A 128 -14.10 -3.26 -11.78
N LEU A 129 -12.83 -2.87 -11.90
CA LEU A 129 -11.73 -3.53 -11.18
C LEU A 129 -11.91 -3.43 -9.66
N ALA A 130 -12.37 -2.29 -9.17
CA ALA A 130 -12.59 -2.08 -7.75
C ALA A 130 -13.62 -3.04 -7.16
N VAL A 131 -14.73 -3.28 -7.87
CA VAL A 131 -15.75 -4.24 -7.44
C VAL A 131 -15.19 -5.67 -7.43
N LEU A 132 -14.43 -6.04 -8.46
CA LEU A 132 -13.88 -7.39 -8.59
C LEU A 132 -12.79 -7.71 -7.55
N PHE A 133 -11.96 -6.71 -7.22
CA PHE A 133 -10.77 -6.91 -6.37
C PHE A 133 -10.94 -6.43 -4.92
N SER A 134 -12.02 -5.71 -4.57
CA SER A 134 -12.28 -5.34 -3.17
C SER A 134 -12.32 -6.52 -2.22
N PRO A 135 -12.90 -7.69 -2.56
CA PRO A 135 -12.92 -8.82 -1.64
C PRO A 135 -11.52 -9.44 -1.48
N ILE A 136 -10.71 -9.40 -2.55
CA ILE A 136 -9.32 -9.88 -2.50
C ILE A 136 -8.50 -8.99 -1.57
N LEU A 137 -8.61 -7.67 -1.70
CA LEU A 137 -7.80 -6.72 -0.96
C LEU A 137 -8.22 -6.57 0.51
N PHE A 138 -9.53 -6.56 0.80
CA PHE A 138 -10.06 -6.11 2.10
C PHE A 138 -10.90 -7.13 2.87
N SER A 139 -11.34 -8.25 2.27
CA SER A 139 -12.14 -9.25 3.00
C SER A 139 -11.29 -10.19 3.84
N ASP A 140 -11.94 -10.87 4.78
CA ASP A 140 -11.33 -11.86 5.69
C ASP A 140 -12.11 -13.18 5.64
N GLN A 141 -11.40 -14.28 5.38
CA GLN A 141 -12.00 -15.61 5.22
C GLN A 141 -12.88 -16.02 6.42
N SER A 142 -12.49 -15.57 7.62
CA SER A 142 -13.18 -15.90 8.87
C SER A 142 -14.35 -14.98 9.24
N THR A 143 -14.47 -13.79 8.63
CA THR A 143 -15.45 -12.77 9.06
C THR A 143 -16.23 -12.14 7.90
N THR A 144 -16.05 -12.66 6.69
CA THR A 144 -16.78 -12.16 5.51
C THR A 144 -18.24 -12.58 5.58
N THR A 145 -19.11 -11.60 5.81
CA THR A 145 -20.56 -11.75 5.70
C THR A 145 -21.04 -11.24 4.33
N PRO A 146 -22.22 -11.67 3.84
CA PRO A 146 -22.80 -11.10 2.62
C PRO A 146 -22.90 -9.57 2.65
N ALA A 147 -23.21 -8.99 3.82
CA ALA A 147 -23.24 -7.55 4.02
C ALA A 147 -21.86 -6.88 3.90
N SER A 148 -20.79 -7.55 4.34
CA SER A 148 -19.42 -7.04 4.19
C SER A 148 -18.93 -7.02 2.73
N LEU A 149 -19.42 -7.95 1.90
CA LEU A 149 -19.16 -7.96 0.46
C LEU A 149 -19.90 -6.84 -0.27
N ALA A 150 -21.07 -6.45 0.23
CA ALA A 150 -21.85 -5.33 -0.29
C ALA A 150 -21.33 -3.96 0.20
N ASN A 151 -20.22 -3.89 0.95
CA ASN A 151 -19.71 -2.64 1.50
C ASN A 151 -19.09 -1.76 0.39
N PRO A 152 -19.72 -0.62 0.02
CA PRO A 152 -19.24 0.23 -1.06
C PRO A 152 -17.91 0.93 -0.74
N VAL A 153 -17.56 1.05 0.54
CA VAL A 153 -16.32 1.71 1.00
C VAL A 153 -15.10 0.92 0.54
N SER A 154 -15.18 -0.41 0.59
CA SER A 154 -14.08 -1.27 0.19
C SER A 154 -13.78 -1.12 -1.31
N ALA A 155 -14.83 -1.11 -2.14
CA ALA A 155 -14.70 -0.85 -3.57
C ALA A 155 -14.13 0.56 -3.83
N ARG A 156 -14.70 1.61 -3.22
CA ARG A 156 -14.17 2.98 -3.36
C ARG A 156 -12.70 3.12 -2.94
N ALA A 157 -12.27 2.39 -1.91
CA ALA A 157 -10.87 2.36 -1.52
C ALA A 157 -10.01 1.73 -2.62
N VAL A 158 -10.41 0.59 -3.17
CA VAL A 158 -9.69 -0.04 -4.30
C VAL A 158 -9.68 0.86 -5.53
N GLU A 159 -10.80 1.47 -5.88
CA GLU A 159 -10.91 2.39 -7.01
C GLU A 159 -9.89 3.52 -6.91
N LEU A 160 -9.78 4.14 -5.73
CA LEU A 160 -8.80 5.19 -5.48
C LEU A 160 -7.35 4.70 -5.56
N LEU A 161 -7.08 3.48 -5.11
CA LEU A 161 -5.77 2.85 -5.20
C LEU A 161 -5.40 2.55 -6.67
N VAL A 162 -6.33 1.98 -7.45
CA VAL A 162 -6.15 1.69 -8.87
C VAL A 162 -5.96 2.98 -9.66
N ARG A 163 -6.78 4.01 -9.42
CA ARG A 163 -6.62 5.33 -10.05
C ARG A 163 -5.27 5.97 -9.74
N THR A 164 -4.77 5.81 -8.51
CA THR A 164 -3.44 6.29 -8.12
C THR A 164 -2.34 5.55 -8.87
N ALA A 165 -2.45 4.22 -8.96
CA ALA A 165 -1.50 3.38 -9.69
C ALA A 165 -1.53 3.71 -11.20
N LEU A 166 -2.72 3.77 -11.82
CA LEU A 166 -2.91 4.12 -13.22
C LEU A 166 -2.26 5.46 -13.55
N ARG A 167 -2.48 6.47 -12.70
CA ARG A 167 -1.83 7.77 -12.86
C ARG A 167 -0.31 7.64 -12.83
N ASP A 168 0.26 7.00 -11.82
CA ASP A 168 1.71 6.85 -11.72
C ASP A 168 2.28 6.05 -12.92
N LEU A 169 1.57 5.02 -13.40
CA LEU A 169 1.92 4.26 -14.61
C LEU A 169 1.91 5.15 -15.87
N GLN A 170 0.91 5.99 -16.06
CA GLN A 170 0.80 6.89 -17.22
C GLN A 170 1.86 7.98 -17.23
N PHE A 171 2.18 8.57 -16.06
CA PHE A 171 3.12 9.68 -15.96
C PHE A 171 4.59 9.24 -15.89
N TYR A 172 4.87 8.05 -15.32
CA TYR A 172 6.23 7.60 -15.03
C TYR A 172 6.58 6.25 -15.64
N HIS A 173 5.66 5.61 -16.36
CA HIS A 173 5.82 4.26 -16.92
C HIS A 173 6.18 3.19 -15.87
N SER A 174 5.93 3.46 -14.59
CA SER A 174 6.26 2.58 -13.46
C SER A 174 5.41 2.94 -12.24
N LEU A 175 5.14 1.94 -11.39
CA LEU A 175 4.50 2.12 -10.08
C LEU A 175 5.48 2.35 -8.92
N ASP A 176 6.78 2.51 -9.20
CA ASP A 176 7.79 2.72 -8.15
C ASP A 176 7.40 3.85 -7.19
N ARG A 177 6.87 4.95 -7.72
CA ARG A 177 6.45 6.11 -6.93
C ARG A 177 5.23 5.86 -6.06
N THR A 178 4.37 4.90 -6.41
CA THR A 178 3.19 4.52 -5.62
C THR A 178 3.60 3.84 -4.31
N PHE A 179 4.73 3.13 -4.32
CA PHE A 179 5.22 2.33 -3.19
C PHE A 179 6.44 2.95 -2.50
N GLN A 180 6.84 4.16 -2.86
CA GLN A 180 7.93 4.90 -2.22
C GLN A 180 7.42 5.88 -1.16
N VAL A 181 8.26 6.10 -0.14
CA VAL A 181 8.09 7.19 0.82
C VAL A 181 8.06 8.52 0.06
N PRO A 182 7.05 9.37 0.23
CA PRO A 182 7.05 10.67 -0.43
C PRO A 182 8.25 11.51 0.03
N VAL A 183 8.90 12.22 -0.89
CA VAL A 183 10.15 12.98 -0.66
C VAL A 183 10.09 13.87 0.59
N LEU A 184 8.94 14.53 0.82
CA LEU A 184 8.73 15.39 1.99
C LEU A 184 8.92 14.66 3.33
N PHE A 185 8.63 13.36 3.40
CA PHE A 185 8.87 12.54 4.59
C PHE A 185 10.26 11.92 4.59
N GLN A 186 10.89 11.76 3.43
CA GLN A 186 12.24 11.20 3.35
C GLN A 186 13.25 12.11 4.08
N GLU A 187 13.12 13.42 3.92
CA GLU A 187 13.94 14.40 4.65
C GLU A 187 13.71 14.31 6.18
N ASP A 188 12.45 14.20 6.61
CA ASP A 188 12.10 14.00 8.02
C ASP A 188 12.66 12.70 8.57
N CYS A 189 12.56 11.61 7.81
CA CYS A 189 13.11 10.31 8.16
C CYS A 189 14.63 10.35 8.31
N VAL A 190 15.35 10.95 7.35
CA VAL A 190 16.82 11.08 7.41
C VAL A 190 17.22 11.91 8.63
N ARG A 191 16.56 13.04 8.87
CA ARG A 191 16.84 13.91 10.02
C ARG A 191 16.59 13.20 11.35
N ASN A 192 15.44 12.53 11.50
CA ASN A 192 15.12 11.78 12.72
C ASN A 192 16.09 10.63 12.94
N LEU A 193 16.42 9.86 11.90
CA LEU A 193 17.39 8.77 11.99
C LEU A 193 18.76 9.30 12.44
N THR A 194 19.22 10.39 11.83
CA THR A 194 20.51 11.01 12.17
C THR A 194 20.53 11.48 13.62
N GLN A 195 19.43 12.07 14.10
CA GLN A 195 19.31 12.46 15.50
C GLN A 195 19.33 11.25 16.43
N HIS A 196 18.63 10.16 16.10
CA HIS A 196 18.62 8.93 16.91
C HIS A 196 19.96 8.19 16.92
N MET A 197 20.85 8.45 15.95
CA MET A 197 22.21 7.94 15.96
C MET A 197 23.15 8.75 16.88
N ILE A 198 22.79 9.99 17.21
CA ILE A 198 23.64 10.93 17.97
C ILE A 198 23.15 11.08 19.41
N LEU A 199 21.84 11.01 19.63
CA LEU A 199 21.19 11.32 20.89
C LEU A 199 20.44 10.09 21.42
N ASP A 200 20.49 9.90 22.73
CA ASP A 200 19.63 8.94 23.41
C ASP A 200 18.21 9.51 23.48
N ASN A 201 17.34 9.01 22.60
CA ASN A 201 15.90 9.30 22.54
C ASN A 201 15.51 10.77 22.17
N PRO A 202 15.94 11.29 21.01
CA PRO A 202 15.49 12.58 20.49
C PRO A 202 13.99 12.58 20.15
N GLN A 203 13.38 13.76 20.18
CA GLN A 203 11.99 13.94 19.73
C GLN A 203 11.90 13.78 18.21
N ILE A 204 10.85 13.08 17.74
CA ILE A 204 10.57 12.93 16.32
C ILE A 204 10.16 14.28 15.73
N SER A 205 10.96 14.77 14.79
CA SER A 205 10.65 15.95 13.98
C SER A 205 9.77 15.56 12.78
N CYS A 206 8.72 16.33 12.53
CA CYS A 206 7.83 16.14 11.37
C CYS A 206 7.56 17.49 10.73
N SER A 207 7.86 17.64 9.45
CA SER A 207 7.67 18.87 8.67
C SER A 207 6.20 19.11 8.33
N LEU A 208 5.32 18.13 8.56
CA LEU A 208 3.87 18.36 8.51
C LEU A 208 3.44 19.26 9.67
N ARG A 209 3.13 20.52 9.34
CA ARG A 209 2.58 21.53 10.26
C ARG A 209 1.27 21.12 10.98
N TYR A 210 0.68 19.97 10.65
CA TYR A 210 -0.62 19.52 11.16
C TYR A 210 -0.56 18.65 12.43
N CYS A 211 0.61 18.14 12.84
CA CYS A 211 0.69 17.28 14.04
C CYS A 211 0.60 18.05 15.38
N ALA A 212 0.61 19.39 15.39
CA ALA A 212 0.68 20.17 16.62
C ALA A 212 -0.61 20.88 17.07
N CYS A 213 -1.71 20.87 16.29
CA CYS A 213 -2.85 21.76 16.58
C CYS A 213 -4.13 21.11 17.14
N LYS A 214 -4.14 19.83 17.54
CA LYS A 214 -5.33 19.22 18.18
C LYS A 214 -4.98 18.36 19.37
N LYS A 215 -4.61 19.00 20.50
CA LYS A 215 -4.87 18.55 21.90
C LYS A 215 -4.28 19.55 22.90
N ARG A 216 -4.80 20.78 22.92
CA ARG A 216 -4.65 21.71 24.07
C ARG A 216 -5.98 22.33 24.54
N LYS A 217 -7.12 21.86 24.02
CA LYS A 217 -8.46 22.28 24.46
C LYS A 217 -9.28 21.06 24.87
N LEU A 218 -8.86 20.42 25.95
CA LEU A 218 -9.68 19.62 26.84
C LEU A 218 -8.81 19.47 28.08
N TRP A 219 -9.31 19.79 29.27
CA TRP A 219 -8.57 20.08 30.52
C TRP A 219 -8.26 21.57 30.75
N LYS A 220 -9.25 22.43 30.53
CA LYS A 220 -9.45 23.62 31.37
C LYS A 220 -10.96 23.85 31.48
N ASP A 221 -11.60 23.09 32.35
CA ASP A 221 -12.78 23.56 33.05
C ASP A 221 -12.51 23.34 34.54
N GLY A 222 -12.47 24.45 35.28
CA GLY A 222 -12.24 24.47 36.72
C GLY A 222 -11.05 25.31 37.16
N SER A 223 -11.12 26.64 36.98
CA SER A 223 -10.81 27.66 38.00
C SER A 223 -10.39 29.01 37.37
N THR A 224 -11.26 30.01 37.54
CA THR A 224 -10.97 31.45 37.80
C THR A 224 -9.82 32.16 37.05
N GLN A 225 -10.23 33.04 36.14
CA GLN A 225 -9.88 34.48 36.05
C GLN A 225 -8.41 34.91 36.26
N THR A 226 -7.77 35.40 35.19
CA THR A 226 -7.10 36.73 35.13
C THR A 226 -6.61 37.01 33.70
N ASP A 227 -6.80 38.26 33.27
CA ASP A 227 -6.34 38.85 32.01
C ASP A 227 -4.82 38.77 31.80
N SER A 228 -4.39 38.51 30.56
CA SER A 228 -3.49 39.39 29.78
C SER A 228 -2.86 38.67 28.56
N ASN A 229 -2.96 39.33 27.41
CA ASN A 229 -2.12 39.30 26.20
C ASN A 229 -1.63 37.94 25.67
N MET A 230 -2.25 37.49 24.58
CA MET A 230 -1.70 36.49 23.65
C MET A 230 -1.51 37.13 22.28
N ASP A 231 -0.25 37.39 21.93
CA ASP A 231 0.18 37.77 20.59
C ASP A 231 -0.19 36.69 19.55
N PRO A 232 -0.55 37.07 18.31
CA PRO A 232 -0.75 36.11 17.24
C PRO A 232 0.59 35.54 16.76
N CYS A 233 0.59 34.22 16.54
CA CYS A 233 1.67 33.39 16.00
C CYS A 233 2.61 34.14 15.04
N GLY A 234 3.87 34.26 15.45
CA GLY A 234 4.90 35.08 14.80
C GLY A 234 5.16 34.75 13.33
N GLN A 235 5.21 35.82 12.54
CA GLN A 235 5.96 35.90 11.29
C GLN A 235 7.44 35.67 11.58
N TYR A 236 8.04 34.63 10.99
CA TYR A 236 9.50 34.55 10.91
C TYR A 236 9.97 35.21 9.62
N ARG A 237 10.65 36.35 9.80
CA ARG A 237 11.49 37.02 8.81
C ARG A 237 12.55 36.04 8.29
N LEU A 238 12.77 36.06 6.98
CA LEU A 238 14.02 35.61 6.37
C LEU A 238 15.16 36.42 6.99
N LEU A 239 16.11 35.76 7.66
CA LEU A 239 17.40 36.35 7.98
C LEU A 239 18.32 36.09 6.79
N GLU A 240 18.50 37.11 5.96
CA GLU A 240 19.62 37.19 5.01
C GLU A 240 20.93 37.22 5.82
N VAL A 241 21.79 36.24 5.54
CA VAL A 241 23.17 36.21 6.05
C VAL A 241 23.99 37.10 5.13
N THR A 242 24.32 38.31 5.56
CA THR A 242 25.39 39.10 4.93
C THR A 242 26.74 38.74 5.56
N PRO A 243 27.80 38.52 4.77
CA PRO A 243 29.12 38.25 5.30
C PRO A 243 29.76 39.57 5.73
N LYS A 244 30.36 39.59 6.93
CA LYS A 244 31.28 40.64 7.36
C LYS A 244 32.57 40.51 6.55
N THR A 245 32.92 41.55 5.80
CA THR A 245 34.29 41.78 5.33
C THR A 245 34.96 42.78 6.27
N ASP A 246 35.99 42.32 6.95
CA ASP A 246 36.94 43.15 7.68
C ASP A 246 37.86 43.87 6.68
N SER A 247 37.96 45.21 6.80
CA SER A 247 39.15 46.07 6.66
C SER A 247 38.72 47.54 6.55
#